data_AF-A0A356M7V5-F1
#
_entry.id   AF-A0A356M7V5-F1
#
_cell.length_a   1.000
_cell.length_b   1.000
_cell.length_c   1.000
_cell.angle_alpha   90.00
_cell.angle_beta   90.00
_cell.angle_gamma   90.00
#
_symmetry.space_group_name_H-M   'P 1'
#
loop_
_entity.id
_entity.type
_entity.pdbx_description
1 polymer ?
#
loop_
_entity_poly.entity_id
_entity_poly.type
_entity_poly.pdbx_seq_one_letter_code
_entity_poly.pdbx_strand_id
1 'polypeptide(L)'
;SEMPLDQQIRQKIALYCNISAECVIPNLDVDSVYQLPLMLEEEGLAREACRKLGLKQMNDPDLSDWQLLMLKHRASMQKITVALVGKYVSLHDAYLSVLEALKHAGIEKGTEVEIRWVSAEELETGNPAGCLDGADAIIIPGGFGPRGMNGMVVAAGYARTRRIPFLGIGLGMQMAVVEFARQAAGLADAHSEEAETACTPIFAMPVSPEILSGKNCGHPVGEDKPMRRGSCNCVIIEGTRLARAHRQPVIAERHHHRREFCNEFRKPLTDSGLVISGLSPDRQLVEAIEVADHSWFVGVQYHPEFKSRPTRPHPLFIAFVEAALDQHQKQTTIQAPEEVKT
;
A
#
# COMPACT_ATOMS: atom_id res chain seq x y z
N SER A 1 20.86 -17.16 13.49
CA SER A 1 22.19 -17.23 14.11
C SER A 1 23.03 -16.21 13.40
N GLU A 2 23.70 -15.35 14.15
CA GLU A 2 24.53 -14.29 13.59
C GLU A 2 25.77 -14.85 12.87
N MET A 3 26.21 -16.07 13.21
CA MET A 3 27.42 -16.68 12.65
C MET A 3 27.15 -18.07 12.05
N PRO A 4 27.93 -18.46 11.02
CA PRO A 4 27.91 -19.81 10.45
C PRO A 4 28.12 -20.89 11.53
N LEU A 5 27.38 -21.98 11.39
CA LEU A 5 27.52 -23.17 12.24
C LEU A 5 28.57 -24.10 11.61
N ASP A 6 29.67 -24.33 12.31
CA ASP A 6 30.64 -25.33 11.86
C ASP A 6 30.09 -26.76 11.98
N GLN A 7 30.75 -27.69 11.29
CA GLN A 7 30.31 -29.08 11.25
C GLN A 7 30.40 -29.79 12.62
N GLN A 8 31.32 -29.38 13.49
CA GLN A 8 31.49 -29.98 14.82
C GLN A 8 30.32 -29.60 15.74
N ILE A 9 29.91 -28.33 15.72
CA ILE A 9 28.73 -27.83 16.43
C ILE A 9 27.48 -28.52 15.89
N ARG A 10 27.36 -28.66 14.56
CA ARG A 10 26.24 -29.38 13.92
C ARG A 10 26.13 -30.82 14.42
N GLN A 11 27.24 -31.55 14.48
CA GLN A 11 27.28 -32.93 15.02
C GLN A 11 26.96 -33.00 16.51
N LYS A 12 27.45 -32.04 17.29
CA LYS A 12 27.21 -31.98 18.74
C LYS A 12 25.73 -31.73 19.05
N ILE A 13 25.08 -30.81 18.34
CA ILE A 13 23.64 -30.57 18.43
C ILE A 13 22.86 -31.83 18.05
N ALA A 14 23.23 -32.47 16.92
CA ALA A 14 22.59 -33.70 16.45
C ALA A 14 22.62 -34.80 17.52
N LEU A 15 23.80 -35.00 18.15
CA LEU A 15 23.99 -35.97 19.23
C LEU A 15 23.13 -35.65 20.46
N TYR A 16 23.16 -34.41 20.96
CA TYR A 16 22.42 -34.06 22.18
C TYR A 16 20.91 -34.02 21.98
N CYS A 17 20.44 -33.69 20.78
CA CYS A 17 19.02 -33.64 20.45
C CYS A 17 18.48 -34.98 19.93
N ASN A 18 19.34 -36.00 19.78
CA ASN A 18 19.00 -37.31 19.20
C ASN A 18 18.31 -37.19 17.82
N ILE A 19 18.88 -36.36 16.94
CA ILE A 19 18.45 -36.17 15.56
C ILE A 19 19.62 -36.43 14.60
N SER A 20 19.32 -36.66 13.33
CA SER A 20 20.36 -36.78 12.31
C SER A 20 20.99 -35.41 12.00
N ALA A 21 22.28 -35.36 11.68
CA ALA A 21 23.00 -34.12 11.46
C ALA A 21 22.44 -33.31 10.28
N GLU A 22 21.90 -33.99 9.27
CA GLU A 22 21.21 -33.40 8.11
C GLU A 22 19.98 -32.60 8.54
N CYS A 23 19.33 -32.95 9.67
CA CYS A 23 18.19 -32.22 10.21
C CYS A 23 18.57 -31.02 11.09
N VAL A 24 19.86 -30.79 11.34
CA VAL A 24 20.35 -29.57 11.99
C VAL A 24 20.55 -28.51 10.91
N ILE A 25 19.55 -27.64 10.71
CA ILE A 25 19.51 -26.64 9.64
C ILE A 25 19.99 -25.28 10.20
N PRO A 26 21.11 -24.73 9.72
CA PRO A 26 21.49 -23.35 9.98
C PRO A 26 20.43 -22.37 9.49
N ASN A 27 19.90 -21.55 10.40
CA ASN A 27 19.03 -20.44 10.07
C ASN A 27 19.78 -19.14 10.36
N LEU A 28 20.64 -18.73 9.42
CA LEU A 28 21.47 -17.55 9.57
C LEU A 28 20.65 -16.28 9.39
N ASP A 29 21.09 -15.22 10.04
CA ASP A 29 20.50 -13.89 9.85
C ASP A 29 20.87 -13.43 8.44
N VAL A 30 19.89 -12.89 7.70
CA VAL A 30 20.05 -12.47 6.30
C VAL A 30 19.59 -11.01 6.13
N ASP A 31 20.23 -10.30 5.21
CA ASP A 31 19.94 -8.88 4.94
C ASP A 31 18.51 -8.63 4.44
N SER A 32 17.88 -9.65 3.85
CA SER A 32 16.52 -9.58 3.36
C SER A 32 15.79 -10.90 3.57
N VAL A 33 14.55 -10.81 4.06
CA VAL A 33 13.67 -11.98 4.25
C VAL A 33 13.44 -12.78 2.97
N TYR A 34 13.62 -12.16 1.80
CA TYR A 34 13.49 -12.84 0.50
C TYR A 34 14.68 -13.73 0.14
N GLN A 35 15.80 -13.64 0.89
CA GLN A 35 16.94 -14.53 0.75
C GLN A 35 16.71 -15.86 1.49
N LEU A 36 15.84 -15.88 2.51
CA LEU A 36 15.60 -17.07 3.34
C LEU A 36 15.22 -18.31 2.52
N PRO A 37 14.32 -18.26 1.51
CA PRO A 37 14.01 -19.44 0.71
C PRO A 37 15.21 -20.03 0.00
N LEU A 38 16.11 -19.19 -0.53
CA LEU A 38 17.32 -19.65 -1.23
C LEU A 38 18.31 -20.30 -0.25
N MET A 39 18.54 -19.65 0.90
CA MET A 39 19.44 -20.16 1.94
C MET A 39 18.94 -21.47 2.56
N LEU A 40 17.65 -21.56 2.87
CA LEU A 40 17.08 -22.77 3.49
C LEU A 40 17.02 -23.95 2.51
N GLU A 41 16.88 -23.68 1.21
CA GLU A 41 17.02 -24.72 0.19
C GLU A 41 18.47 -25.24 0.12
N GLU A 42 19.45 -24.33 0.11
CA GLU A 42 20.88 -24.68 0.11
C GLU A 42 21.26 -25.55 1.32
N GLU A 43 20.71 -25.25 2.50
CA GLU A 43 20.92 -26.04 3.73
C GLU A 43 20.13 -27.36 3.76
N GLY A 44 19.25 -27.61 2.79
CA GLY A 44 18.55 -28.88 2.63
C GLY A 44 17.29 -29.04 3.47
N LEU A 45 16.68 -27.95 3.96
CA LEU A 45 15.46 -28.00 4.78
C LEU A 45 14.31 -28.72 4.05
N ALA A 46 14.02 -28.32 2.81
CA ALA A 46 12.92 -28.89 2.03
C ALA A 46 13.17 -30.37 1.71
N ARG A 47 14.41 -30.72 1.34
CA ARG A 47 14.85 -32.10 1.09
C ARG A 47 14.59 -32.99 2.30
N GLU A 48 15.02 -32.56 3.48
CA GLU A 48 14.84 -33.36 4.70
C GLU A 48 13.38 -33.44 5.14
N ALA A 49 12.61 -32.37 5.00
CA ALA A 49 11.17 -32.39 5.24
C ALA A 49 10.45 -33.42 4.33
N CYS A 50 10.75 -33.41 3.02
CA CYS A 50 10.17 -34.35 2.07
C CYS A 50 10.54 -35.81 2.39
N ARG A 51 11.81 -36.06 2.72
CA ARG A 51 12.29 -37.40 3.10
C ARG A 51 11.57 -37.92 4.35
N LYS A 52 11.42 -37.10 5.39
CA LYS A 52 10.74 -37.48 6.65
C LYS A 52 9.25 -37.73 6.46
N LEU A 53 8.61 -36.99 5.55
CA LEU A 53 7.20 -37.15 5.20
C LEU A 53 6.95 -38.28 4.17
N GLY A 54 7.99 -38.90 3.62
CA GLY A 54 7.86 -39.97 2.63
C GLY A 54 7.34 -39.48 1.27
N LEU A 55 7.56 -38.21 0.92
CA LEU A 55 7.14 -37.65 -0.36
C LEU A 55 8.01 -38.21 -1.49
N LYS A 56 7.37 -38.86 -2.47
CA LYS A 56 8.04 -39.67 -3.50
C LYS A 56 8.59 -38.87 -4.69
N GLN A 57 8.20 -37.60 -4.84
CA GLN A 57 8.68 -36.72 -5.91
C GLN A 57 9.65 -35.69 -5.30
N MET A 58 10.94 -35.95 -5.46
CA MET A 58 12.04 -35.10 -4.99
C MET A 58 12.74 -34.45 -6.19
N ASN A 59 12.02 -33.62 -6.93
CA ASN A 59 12.68 -32.76 -7.91
C ASN A 59 13.21 -31.53 -7.18
N ASP A 60 14.38 -31.03 -7.59
CA ASP A 60 14.88 -29.75 -7.10
C ASP A 60 13.85 -28.64 -7.43
N PRO A 61 13.56 -27.73 -6.48
CA PRO A 61 12.58 -26.68 -6.73
C PRO A 61 13.10 -25.68 -7.76
N ASP A 62 12.22 -25.21 -8.64
CA ASP A 62 12.53 -24.07 -9.48
C ASP A 62 12.47 -22.78 -8.65
N LEU A 63 13.64 -22.19 -8.40
CA LEU A 63 13.82 -20.96 -7.62
C LEU A 63 14.20 -19.76 -8.50
N SER A 64 14.01 -19.86 -9.83
CA SER A 64 14.43 -18.83 -10.79
C SER A 64 13.81 -17.45 -10.47
N ASP A 65 12.53 -17.41 -10.12
CA ASP A 65 11.85 -16.17 -9.72
C ASP A 65 12.46 -15.54 -8.45
N TRP A 66 12.88 -16.36 -7.49
CA TRP A 66 13.52 -15.87 -6.27
C TRP A 66 14.93 -15.35 -6.52
N GLN A 67 15.69 -16.05 -7.36
CA GLN A 67 17.01 -15.60 -7.78
C GLN A 67 16.93 -14.27 -8.53
N LEU A 68 15.97 -14.12 -9.43
CA LEU A 68 15.72 -12.87 -10.15
C LEU A 68 15.32 -11.73 -9.21
N LEU A 69 14.45 -11.99 -8.23
CA LEU A 69 14.10 -10.99 -7.22
C LEU A 69 15.35 -10.50 -6.48
N MET A 70 16.19 -11.42 -6.00
CA MET A 70 17.40 -11.08 -5.26
C MET A 70 18.39 -10.30 -6.12
N LEU A 71 18.51 -10.65 -7.40
CA LEU A 71 19.32 -9.89 -8.35
C LEU A 71 18.81 -8.44 -8.49
N LYS A 72 17.51 -8.25 -8.73
CA LYS A 72 16.87 -6.93 -8.83
C LYS A 72 17.05 -6.13 -7.54
N HIS A 73 16.84 -6.76 -6.39
CA HIS A 73 16.95 -6.12 -5.09
C HIS A 73 18.36 -5.55 -4.85
N ARG A 74 19.41 -6.33 -5.16
CA ARG A 74 20.81 -5.92 -5.00
C ARG A 74 21.28 -4.91 -6.04
N ALA A 75 20.62 -4.84 -7.20
CA ALA A 75 20.98 -3.94 -8.30
C ALA A 75 20.36 -2.53 -8.20
N SER A 76 19.59 -2.23 -7.15
CA SER A 76 18.91 -0.93 -7.01
C SER A 76 19.94 0.20 -6.83
N MET A 77 19.95 1.17 -7.76
CA MET A 77 20.96 2.25 -7.79
C MET A 77 20.40 3.61 -7.34
N GLN A 78 19.08 3.77 -7.35
CA GLN A 78 18.39 5.02 -7.02
C GLN A 78 17.61 4.86 -5.72
N LYS A 79 17.43 5.97 -5.01
CA LYS A 79 16.61 6.06 -3.80
C LYS A 79 15.54 7.10 -4.01
N ILE A 80 14.31 6.77 -3.64
CA ILE A 80 13.20 7.73 -3.56
C ILE A 80 12.70 7.81 -2.13
N THR A 81 12.27 8.99 -1.71
CA THR A 81 11.67 9.21 -0.40
C THR A 81 10.15 9.24 -0.50
N VAL A 82 9.48 8.29 0.17
CA VAL A 82 8.02 8.26 0.29
C VAL A 82 7.63 8.64 1.71
N ALA A 83 6.85 9.71 1.86
CA ALA A 83 6.29 10.09 3.15
C ALA A 83 5.04 9.25 3.46
N LEU A 84 5.12 8.40 4.49
CA LEU A 84 4.00 7.62 5.01
C LEU A 84 3.36 8.37 6.17
N VAL A 85 2.16 8.90 5.94
CA VAL A 85 1.41 9.70 6.92
C VAL A 85 0.44 8.81 7.68
N GLY A 86 0.84 8.38 8.88
CA GLY A 86 0.12 7.38 9.67
C GLY A 86 -0.29 7.85 11.06
N LYS A 87 -1.20 7.11 11.70
CA LYS A 87 -1.60 7.31 13.11
C LYS A 87 -0.69 6.61 14.10
N TYR A 88 0.02 5.58 13.64
CA TYR A 88 0.80 4.66 14.48
C TYR A 88 2.26 4.63 14.03
N VAL A 89 2.86 5.80 13.77
CA VAL A 89 4.22 5.87 13.23
C VAL A 89 5.31 5.45 14.22
N SER A 90 5.00 5.32 15.51
CA SER A 90 5.91 4.73 16.49
C SER A 90 5.96 3.19 16.44
N LEU A 91 4.98 2.56 15.79
CA LEU A 91 4.92 1.11 15.59
C LEU A 91 4.87 0.83 14.08
N HIS A 92 6.04 0.77 13.45
CA HIS A 92 6.16 0.57 12.00
C HIS A 92 5.44 -0.70 11.50
N ASP A 93 5.39 -1.74 12.32
CA ASP A 93 4.70 -3.01 12.00
C ASP A 93 3.19 -2.84 11.75
N ALA A 94 2.58 -1.77 12.27
CA ALA A 94 1.19 -1.43 11.96
C ALA A 94 0.94 -1.24 10.45
N TYR A 95 2.00 -0.98 9.68
CA TYR A 95 1.97 -0.74 8.24
C TYR A 95 2.76 -1.77 7.44
N LEU A 96 3.12 -2.93 8.01
CA LEU A 96 3.99 -3.93 7.39
C LEU A 96 3.60 -4.29 5.94
N SER A 97 2.32 -4.54 5.67
CA SER A 97 1.87 -4.87 4.31
C SER A 97 2.09 -3.71 3.32
N VAL A 98 1.93 -2.47 3.75
CA VAL A 98 2.18 -1.27 2.92
C VAL A 98 3.68 -1.12 2.65
N LEU A 99 4.52 -1.31 3.68
CA LEU A 99 5.98 -1.28 3.54
C LEU A 99 6.47 -2.34 2.56
N GLU A 100 6.00 -3.58 2.72
CA GLU A 100 6.35 -4.68 1.81
C GLU A 100 5.85 -4.40 0.39
N ALA A 101 4.63 -3.86 0.22
CA ALA A 101 4.12 -3.51 -1.10
C ALA A 101 4.95 -2.41 -1.81
N LEU A 102 5.42 -1.41 -1.07
CA LEU A 102 6.37 -0.40 -1.56
C LEU A 102 7.72 -1.02 -1.90
N LYS A 103 8.25 -1.90 -1.05
CA LYS A 103 9.52 -2.61 -1.29
C LYS A 103 9.45 -3.49 -2.54
N HIS A 104 8.37 -4.24 -2.72
CA HIS A 104 8.15 -5.06 -3.93
C HIS A 104 8.14 -4.20 -5.20
N ALA A 105 7.42 -3.07 -5.17
CA ALA A 105 7.35 -2.14 -6.30
C ALA A 105 8.68 -1.44 -6.57
N GLY A 106 9.42 -1.10 -5.51
CA GLY A 106 10.79 -0.57 -5.61
C GLY A 106 11.73 -1.54 -6.31
N ILE A 107 11.76 -2.80 -5.85
CA ILE A 107 12.57 -3.87 -6.48
C ILE A 107 12.21 -4.02 -7.97
N GLU A 108 10.92 -3.98 -8.31
CA GLU A 108 10.47 -4.10 -9.71
C GLU A 108 10.89 -2.92 -10.58
N LYS A 109 10.96 -1.72 -9.99
CA LYS A 109 11.39 -0.48 -10.66
C LYS A 109 12.90 -0.19 -10.50
N GLY A 110 13.65 -1.08 -9.86
CA GLY A 110 15.10 -0.91 -9.65
C GLY A 110 15.48 0.25 -8.73
N THR A 111 14.60 0.60 -7.78
CA THR A 111 14.82 1.69 -6.81
C THR A 111 14.61 1.20 -5.38
N GLU A 112 15.37 1.78 -4.46
CA GLU A 112 15.11 1.67 -3.02
C GLU A 112 14.05 2.70 -2.61
N VAL A 113 13.05 2.26 -1.85
CA VAL A 113 12.01 3.16 -1.30
C VAL A 113 12.34 3.45 0.15
N GLU A 114 12.82 4.66 0.41
CA GLU A 114 13.05 5.16 1.76
C GLU A 114 11.75 5.71 2.34
N ILE A 115 11.38 5.25 3.53
CA ILE A 115 10.15 5.65 4.19
C ILE A 115 10.44 6.78 5.17
N ARG A 116 9.85 7.94 4.90
CA ARG A 116 9.76 9.03 5.87
C ARG A 116 8.48 8.88 6.67
N TRP A 117 8.62 8.60 7.95
CA TRP A 117 7.50 8.43 8.87
C TRP A 117 6.97 9.80 9.30
N VAL A 118 5.68 10.04 9.08
CA VAL A 118 5.03 11.32 9.42
C VAL A 118 3.80 11.06 10.28
N SER A 119 3.79 11.62 11.48
CA SER A 119 2.63 11.52 12.39
C SER A 119 1.47 12.35 11.87
N ALA A 120 0.34 11.70 11.64
CA ALA A 120 -0.88 12.38 11.22
C ALA A 120 -1.41 13.35 12.30
N GLU A 121 -1.14 13.11 13.59
CA GLU A 121 -1.55 14.04 14.66
C GLU A 121 -0.69 15.30 14.70
N GLU A 122 0.61 15.17 14.46
CA GLU A 122 1.51 16.33 14.43
C GLU A 122 1.14 17.29 13.29
N LEU A 123 0.61 16.76 12.18
CA LEU A 123 0.10 17.55 11.05
C LEU A 123 -1.18 18.34 11.35
N GLU A 124 -1.91 18.05 12.43
CA GLU A 124 -3.12 18.81 12.77
C GLU A 124 -2.80 20.22 13.27
N THR A 125 -1.63 20.42 13.85
CA THR A 125 -1.20 21.71 14.43
C THR A 125 0.14 22.21 13.90
N GLY A 126 0.93 21.34 13.28
CA GLY A 126 2.25 21.64 12.75
C GLY A 126 2.23 22.23 11.34
N ASN A 127 3.41 22.67 10.88
CA ASN A 127 3.62 23.08 9.51
C ASN A 127 3.87 21.84 8.62
N PRO A 128 3.00 21.53 7.64
CA PRO A 128 3.15 20.37 6.78
C PRO A 128 4.47 20.38 5.99
N ALA A 129 4.98 21.56 5.64
CA ALA A 129 6.26 21.69 4.94
C ALA A 129 7.43 21.10 5.75
N GLY A 130 7.39 21.23 7.08
CA GLY A 130 8.47 20.75 7.95
C GLY A 130 8.69 19.23 7.93
N CYS A 131 7.68 18.45 7.52
CA CYS A 131 7.76 16.99 7.46
C CYS A 131 7.56 16.43 6.04
N LEU A 132 6.86 17.13 5.16
CA LEU A 132 6.52 16.67 3.81
C LEU A 132 7.41 17.27 2.70
N ASP A 133 8.12 18.39 2.93
CA ASP A 133 9.01 18.97 1.92
C ASP A 133 10.12 17.98 1.52
N GLY A 134 10.38 17.87 0.21
CA GLY A 134 11.40 16.97 -0.33
C GLY A 134 11.01 15.48 -0.33
N ALA A 135 9.77 15.12 -0.03
CA ALA A 135 9.25 13.80 -0.35
C ALA A 135 8.95 13.71 -1.86
N ASP A 136 9.32 12.59 -2.47
CA ASP A 136 9.04 12.30 -3.89
C ASP A 136 7.59 11.85 -4.08
N ALA A 137 6.98 11.27 -3.04
CA ALA A 137 5.58 10.90 -3.01
C ALA A 137 5.03 10.83 -1.59
N ILE A 138 3.70 10.89 -1.47
CA ILE A 138 2.97 10.82 -0.20
C ILE A 138 2.00 9.64 -0.25
N ILE A 139 2.00 8.81 0.79
CA ILE A 139 1.03 7.72 0.97
C ILE A 139 0.30 7.88 2.30
N ILE A 140 -1.03 7.78 2.26
CA ILE A 140 -1.88 7.73 3.46
C ILE A 140 -2.51 6.34 3.53
N PRO A 141 -2.05 5.49 4.46
CA PRO A 141 -2.60 4.14 4.64
C PRO A 141 -3.95 4.15 5.36
N GLY A 142 -4.52 2.96 5.53
CA GLY A 142 -5.72 2.78 6.34
C GLY A 142 -5.50 3.09 7.82
N GLY A 143 -6.61 3.32 8.53
CA GLY A 143 -6.61 3.52 9.98
C GLY A 143 -8.04 3.50 10.51
N PHE A 144 -8.16 3.34 11.84
CA PHE A 144 -9.44 3.31 12.55
C PHE A 144 -9.54 4.45 13.55
N GLY A 145 -10.76 4.85 13.88
CA GLY A 145 -11.07 5.91 14.85
C GLY A 145 -10.82 7.32 14.32
N PRO A 146 -11.24 8.36 15.06
CA PRO A 146 -11.19 9.75 14.59
C PRO A 146 -9.79 10.39 14.66
N ARG A 147 -8.91 9.88 15.53
CA ARG A 147 -7.59 10.46 15.81
C ARG A 147 -6.74 10.63 14.54
N GLY A 148 -6.13 11.81 14.35
CA GLY A 148 -5.21 12.12 13.25
C GLY A 148 -5.87 12.28 11.87
N MET A 149 -7.21 12.22 11.78
CA MET A 149 -7.91 12.33 10.49
C MET A 149 -7.72 13.72 9.86
N ASN A 150 -7.73 14.79 10.64
CA ASN A 150 -7.54 16.13 10.09
C ASN A 150 -6.12 16.33 9.53
N GLY A 151 -5.10 15.76 10.16
CA GLY A 151 -3.74 15.85 9.61
C GLY A 151 -3.55 15.02 8.35
N MET A 152 -4.31 13.92 8.17
CA MET A 152 -4.38 13.20 6.88
C MET A 152 -5.04 14.06 5.79
N VAL A 153 -6.11 14.80 6.12
CA VAL A 153 -6.72 15.79 5.21
C VAL A 153 -5.68 16.85 4.82
N VAL A 154 -4.92 17.36 5.78
CA VAL A 154 -3.83 18.33 5.53
C VAL A 154 -2.75 17.75 4.61
N ALA A 155 -2.30 16.51 4.84
CA ALA A 155 -1.32 15.85 3.98
C ALA A 155 -1.83 15.64 2.55
N ALA A 156 -3.09 15.22 2.38
CA ALA A 156 -3.69 15.05 1.06
C ALA A 156 -3.74 16.38 0.30
N GLY A 157 -4.08 17.48 0.98
CA GLY A 157 -4.14 18.82 0.37
C GLY A 157 -2.76 19.36 0.04
N TYR A 158 -1.77 19.10 0.91
CA TYR A 158 -0.38 19.41 0.63
C TYR A 158 0.11 18.68 -0.63
N ALA A 159 -0.18 17.37 -0.76
CA ALA A 159 0.15 16.60 -1.96
C ALA A 159 -0.52 17.17 -3.21
N ARG A 160 -1.84 17.40 -3.16
CA ARG A 160 -2.65 17.88 -4.28
C ARG A 160 -2.18 19.25 -4.79
N THR A 161 -1.99 20.21 -3.88
CA THR A 161 -1.66 21.60 -4.23
C THR A 161 -0.22 21.75 -4.73
N ARG A 162 0.71 20.90 -4.26
CA ARG A 162 2.10 20.89 -4.71
C ARG A 162 2.41 19.88 -5.81
N ARG A 163 1.38 19.20 -6.32
CA ARG A 163 1.46 18.20 -7.40
C ARG A 163 2.39 17.03 -7.08
N ILE A 164 2.48 16.65 -5.81
CA ILE A 164 3.30 15.52 -5.34
C ILE A 164 2.49 14.22 -5.52
N PRO A 165 3.05 13.18 -6.17
CA PRO A 165 2.38 11.89 -6.31
C PRO A 165 1.75 11.39 -5.00
N PHE A 166 0.47 11.00 -5.06
CA PHE A 166 -0.31 10.68 -3.87
C PHE A 166 -1.08 9.37 -4.00
N LEU A 167 -0.95 8.48 -3.01
CA LEU A 167 -1.75 7.27 -2.85
C LEU A 167 -2.51 7.27 -1.51
N GLY A 168 -3.85 7.27 -1.57
CA GLY A 168 -4.71 7.06 -0.40
C GLY A 168 -5.28 5.64 -0.37
N ILE A 169 -5.17 4.94 0.76
CA ILE A 169 -5.67 3.55 0.93
C ILE A 169 -6.68 3.50 2.07
N GLY A 170 -7.88 2.97 1.80
CA GLY A 170 -8.97 2.89 2.77
C GLY A 170 -9.29 4.27 3.34
N LEU A 171 -8.98 4.49 4.63
CA LEU A 171 -9.11 5.80 5.27
C LEU A 171 -8.35 6.91 4.50
N GLY A 172 -7.20 6.62 3.91
CA GLY A 172 -6.46 7.60 3.12
C GLY A 172 -7.22 8.10 1.89
N MET A 173 -8.00 7.25 1.22
CA MET A 173 -8.92 7.69 0.17
C MET A 173 -9.99 8.60 0.74
N GLN A 174 -10.57 8.24 1.89
CA GLN A 174 -11.63 9.03 2.52
C GLN A 174 -11.14 10.44 2.84
N MET A 175 -9.95 10.56 3.45
CA MET A 175 -9.38 11.86 3.81
C MET A 175 -8.99 12.69 2.59
N ALA A 176 -8.55 12.05 1.50
CA ALA A 176 -8.30 12.73 0.23
C ALA A 176 -9.59 13.32 -0.38
N VAL A 177 -10.69 12.57 -0.33
CA VAL A 177 -12.00 13.05 -0.80
C VAL A 177 -12.53 14.16 0.10
N VAL A 178 -12.38 14.05 1.42
CA VAL A 178 -12.75 15.12 2.37
C VAL A 178 -11.96 16.39 2.09
N GLU A 179 -10.65 16.29 1.86
CA GLU A 179 -9.82 17.44 1.47
C GLU A 179 -10.33 18.08 0.18
N PHE A 180 -10.56 17.27 -0.85
CA PHE A 180 -11.02 17.76 -2.15
C PHE A 180 -12.38 18.44 -2.03
N ALA A 181 -13.30 17.87 -1.27
CA ALA A 181 -14.62 18.44 -1.04
C ALA A 181 -14.55 19.81 -0.35
N ARG A 182 -13.71 19.94 0.68
CA ARG A 182 -13.50 21.21 1.40
C ARG A 182 -12.87 22.27 0.52
N GLN A 183 -11.80 21.90 -0.20
CA GLN A 183 -10.93 22.87 -0.86
C GLN A 183 -11.33 23.16 -2.31
N ALA A 184 -11.77 22.15 -3.07
CA ALA A 184 -12.10 22.30 -4.48
C ALA A 184 -13.62 22.40 -4.75
N ALA A 185 -14.45 21.75 -3.93
CA ALA A 185 -15.91 21.77 -4.09
C ALA A 185 -16.64 22.75 -3.16
N GLY A 186 -15.93 23.43 -2.25
CA GLY A 186 -16.49 24.44 -1.35
C GLY A 186 -17.36 23.89 -0.22
N LEU A 187 -17.32 22.58 0.05
CA LEU A 187 -18.04 21.93 1.15
C LEU A 187 -17.21 22.02 2.43
N ALA A 188 -17.14 23.21 3.01
CA ALA A 188 -16.19 23.54 4.09
C ALA A 188 -16.30 22.63 5.33
N ASP A 189 -17.51 22.16 5.65
CA ASP A 189 -17.83 21.29 6.78
C ASP A 189 -17.85 19.79 6.40
N ALA A 190 -17.43 19.42 5.17
CA ALA A 190 -17.40 18.04 4.74
C ALA A 190 -16.51 17.18 5.65
N HIS A 191 -16.99 16.02 6.08
CA HIS A 191 -16.16 15.02 6.75
C HIS A 191 -16.74 13.59 6.61
N SER A 192 -16.20 12.67 7.41
CA SER A 192 -16.73 11.34 7.64
C SER A 192 -17.46 11.40 8.97
N GLU A 193 -18.63 10.76 9.06
CA GLU A 193 -19.38 10.69 10.33
C GLU A 193 -18.60 9.96 11.45
N GLU A 194 -17.52 9.23 11.11
CA GLU A 194 -16.63 8.62 12.10
C GLU A 194 -15.82 9.68 12.87
N ALA A 195 -15.55 10.82 12.25
CA ALA A 195 -14.76 11.89 12.82
C ALA A 195 -15.62 12.87 13.63
N GLU A 196 -16.73 13.30 13.04
CA GLU A 196 -17.58 14.37 13.56
C GLU A 196 -19.04 14.07 13.21
N THR A 197 -19.94 14.14 14.19
CA THR A 197 -21.37 13.88 13.96
C THR A 197 -22.11 15.10 13.43
N ALA A 198 -21.58 16.31 13.69
CA ALA A 198 -22.11 17.57 13.17
C ALA A 198 -21.31 18.04 11.94
N CYS A 199 -21.29 17.25 10.87
CA CYS A 199 -20.62 17.58 9.61
C CYS A 199 -21.49 17.25 8.39
N THR A 200 -21.09 17.73 7.20
CA THR A 200 -21.61 17.21 5.93
C THR A 200 -20.97 15.84 5.67
N PRO A 201 -21.72 14.72 5.78
CA PRO A 201 -21.12 13.39 5.88
C PRO A 201 -20.85 12.79 4.49
N ILE A 202 -19.67 13.09 3.92
CA ILE A 202 -19.25 12.53 2.62
C ILE A 202 -18.95 11.04 2.71
N PHE A 203 -18.60 10.55 3.90
CA PHE A 203 -18.53 9.13 4.19
C PHE A 203 -19.42 8.78 5.38
N ALA A 204 -20.29 7.80 5.18
CA ALA A 204 -21.26 7.36 6.18
C ALA A 204 -21.45 5.84 6.15
N MET A 205 -21.98 5.28 7.24
CA MET A 205 -22.47 3.91 7.27
C MET A 205 -23.53 3.74 6.18
N PRO A 206 -23.51 2.63 5.42
CA PRO A 206 -24.55 2.37 4.43
C PRO A 206 -25.90 2.19 5.12
N VAL A 207 -26.89 2.98 4.71
CA VAL A 207 -28.26 2.93 5.26
C VAL A 207 -29.26 2.19 4.36
N SER A 208 -28.89 1.86 3.12
CA SER A 208 -29.85 1.25 2.19
C SER A 208 -29.97 -0.28 2.41
N PRO A 209 -31.21 -0.81 2.49
CA PRO A 209 -31.44 -2.26 2.65
C PRO A 209 -30.77 -3.11 1.58
N GLU A 210 -30.59 -2.58 0.37
CA GLU A 210 -29.95 -3.26 -0.76
C GLU A 210 -28.44 -3.45 -0.55
N ILE A 211 -27.73 -2.41 -0.07
CA ILE A 211 -26.30 -2.51 0.29
C ILE A 211 -26.14 -3.41 1.53
N LEU A 212 -27.07 -3.32 2.48
CA LEU A 212 -27.09 -4.15 3.68
C LEU A 212 -27.43 -5.62 3.40
N SER A 213 -28.11 -5.91 2.30
CA SER A 213 -28.52 -7.28 1.93
C SER A 213 -27.37 -8.15 1.42
N GLY A 214 -26.17 -7.58 1.24
CA GLY A 214 -24.96 -8.31 0.86
C GLY A 214 -24.97 -8.92 -0.54
N LYS A 215 -26.05 -8.78 -1.31
CA LYS A 215 -26.26 -9.48 -2.58
C LYS A 215 -25.20 -9.20 -3.64
N ASN A 216 -24.52 -8.03 -3.58
CA ASN A 216 -23.51 -7.63 -4.57
C ASN A 216 -22.27 -6.88 -4.00
N CYS A 217 -22.17 -6.68 -2.68
CA CYS A 217 -21.27 -5.67 -2.09
C CYS A 217 -20.45 -6.13 -0.87
N GLY A 218 -20.47 -7.42 -0.52
CA GLY A 218 -19.59 -7.99 0.51
C GLY A 218 -19.89 -7.54 1.95
N HIS A 219 -21.02 -6.88 2.20
CA HIS A 219 -21.50 -6.61 3.56
C HIS A 219 -22.15 -7.87 4.15
N PRO A 220 -21.78 -8.29 5.37
CA PRO A 220 -22.44 -9.38 6.06
C PRO A 220 -23.88 -8.99 6.42
N VAL A 221 -24.81 -9.91 6.19
CA VAL A 221 -26.25 -9.73 6.48
C VAL A 221 -26.48 -9.83 7.98
N GLY A 222 -27.19 -8.86 8.56
CA GLY A 222 -27.71 -8.93 9.94
C GLY A 222 -26.79 -8.39 11.05
N GLU A 223 -25.73 -7.65 10.72
CA GLU A 223 -24.91 -6.95 11.72
C GLU A 223 -25.44 -5.52 11.96
N ASP A 224 -25.56 -5.09 13.22
CA ASP A 224 -25.97 -3.72 13.61
C ASP A 224 -25.02 -2.63 13.06
N LYS A 225 -23.76 -3.00 12.80
CA LYS A 225 -22.72 -2.15 12.19
C LYS A 225 -22.04 -2.93 11.06
N PRO A 226 -22.65 -2.99 9.86
CA PRO A 226 -22.16 -3.80 8.76
C PRO A 226 -20.72 -3.41 8.39
N MET A 227 -19.86 -4.42 8.24
CA MET A 227 -18.45 -4.23 7.89
C MET A 227 -18.10 -4.98 6.62
N ARG A 228 -17.72 -4.25 5.57
CA ARG A 228 -17.31 -4.81 4.30
C ARG A 228 -15.92 -5.42 4.42
N ARG A 229 -15.82 -6.72 4.20
CA ARG A 229 -14.62 -7.52 4.46
C ARG A 229 -14.30 -8.46 3.31
N GLY A 230 -13.01 -8.62 3.04
CA GLY A 230 -12.54 -9.59 2.06
C GLY A 230 -12.67 -9.10 0.62
N SER A 231 -12.65 -10.02 -0.33
CA SER A 231 -12.53 -9.70 -1.76
C SER A 231 -13.86 -9.19 -2.33
N CYS A 232 -13.83 -8.03 -2.97
CA CYS A 232 -14.95 -7.46 -3.73
C CYS A 232 -14.47 -7.05 -5.12
N ASN A 233 -15.36 -7.13 -6.12
CA ASN A 233 -15.02 -6.69 -7.48
C ASN A 233 -15.10 -5.17 -7.59
N CYS A 234 -14.20 -4.59 -8.36
CA CYS A 234 -14.16 -3.18 -8.76
C CYS A 234 -14.07 -3.13 -10.29
N VAL A 235 -15.04 -2.47 -10.90
CA VAL A 235 -15.08 -2.14 -12.33
C VAL A 235 -14.32 -0.83 -12.52
N ILE A 236 -13.25 -0.89 -13.30
CA ILE A 236 -12.37 0.24 -13.57
C ILE A 236 -12.92 1.04 -14.76
N ILE A 237 -12.95 2.36 -14.61
CA ILE A 237 -13.34 3.27 -15.69
C ILE A 237 -12.16 3.45 -16.65
N GLU A 238 -12.41 3.29 -17.95
CA GLU A 238 -11.40 3.45 -18.99
C GLU A 238 -10.81 4.88 -19.04
N GLY A 239 -9.59 5.00 -19.55
CA GLY A 239 -8.89 6.29 -19.68
C GLY A 239 -8.26 6.83 -18.39
N THR A 240 -8.57 6.22 -17.24
CA THR A 240 -8.06 6.60 -15.91
C THR A 240 -6.64 6.10 -15.64
N ARG A 241 -5.97 6.65 -14.62
CA ARG A 241 -4.66 6.14 -14.18
C ARG A 241 -4.78 4.72 -13.64
N LEU A 242 -5.89 4.41 -12.95
CA LEU A 242 -6.19 3.09 -12.45
C LEU A 242 -6.29 2.05 -13.60
N ALA A 243 -6.95 2.41 -14.71
CA ALA A 243 -7.00 1.56 -15.91
C ALA A 243 -5.62 1.30 -16.51
N ARG A 244 -4.76 2.33 -16.57
CA ARG A 244 -3.38 2.18 -17.08
C ARG A 244 -2.52 1.29 -16.19
N ALA A 245 -2.68 1.42 -14.87
CA ALA A 245 -1.96 0.62 -13.90
C ALA A 245 -2.36 -0.85 -13.97
N HIS A 246 -3.66 -1.16 -13.95
CA HIS A 246 -4.14 -2.54 -13.87
C HIS A 246 -4.23 -3.26 -15.21
N ARG A 247 -4.45 -2.53 -16.32
CA ARG A 247 -4.65 -3.09 -17.68
C ARG A 247 -5.74 -4.18 -17.75
N GLN A 248 -6.73 -4.08 -16.86
CA GLN A 248 -7.87 -4.98 -16.75
C GLN A 248 -9.13 -4.15 -16.47
N PRO A 249 -10.28 -4.48 -17.07
CA PRO A 249 -11.52 -3.72 -16.86
C PRO A 249 -12.17 -3.99 -15.50
N VAL A 250 -11.89 -5.16 -14.90
CA VAL A 250 -12.44 -5.57 -13.61
C VAL A 250 -11.31 -6.18 -12.78
N ILE A 251 -11.20 -5.75 -11.53
CA ILE A 251 -10.27 -6.28 -10.54
C ILE A 251 -11.03 -6.75 -9.30
N ALA A 252 -10.41 -7.59 -8.48
CA ALA A 252 -10.99 -8.06 -7.22
C ALA A 252 -10.05 -7.70 -6.06
N GLU A 253 -10.48 -6.83 -5.15
CA GLU A 253 -9.62 -6.25 -4.11
C GLU A 253 -10.18 -6.46 -2.70
N ARG A 254 -9.30 -6.43 -1.69
CA ARG A 254 -9.68 -6.72 -0.31
C ARG A 254 -10.15 -5.47 0.42
N HIS A 255 -11.31 -5.53 1.05
CA HIS A 255 -11.86 -4.46 1.87
C HIS A 255 -11.79 -4.79 3.36
N HIS A 256 -11.70 -3.75 4.18
CA HIS A 256 -11.82 -3.83 5.62
C HIS A 256 -12.26 -2.47 6.17
N HIS A 257 -13.49 -2.06 5.88
CA HIS A 257 -14.04 -0.76 6.27
C HIS A 257 -15.56 -0.83 6.47
N ARG A 258 -16.15 0.23 7.04
CA ARG A 258 -17.59 0.30 7.34
C ARG A 258 -18.31 1.48 6.68
N ARG A 259 -17.57 2.51 6.28
CA ARG A 259 -18.15 3.75 5.73
C ARG A 259 -17.95 3.76 4.24
N GLU A 260 -19.02 4.09 3.53
CA GLU A 260 -19.05 4.20 2.09
C GLU A 260 -19.17 5.66 1.68
N PHE A 261 -18.72 5.97 0.47
CA PHE A 261 -18.90 7.29 -0.12
C PHE A 261 -20.41 7.57 -0.33
N CYS A 262 -20.89 8.72 0.15
CA CYS A 262 -22.27 9.14 0.01
C CYS A 262 -22.56 9.61 -1.42
N ASN A 263 -23.39 8.84 -2.14
CA ASN A 263 -23.59 9.02 -3.59
C ASN A 263 -24.16 10.38 -4.00
N GLU A 264 -24.84 11.09 -3.09
CA GLU A 264 -25.34 12.46 -3.32
C GLU A 264 -24.22 13.45 -3.65
N PHE A 265 -22.99 13.21 -3.17
CA PHE A 265 -21.83 14.05 -3.45
C PHE A 265 -21.10 13.68 -4.74
N ARG A 266 -21.49 12.63 -5.47
CA ARG A 266 -20.81 12.24 -6.72
C ARG A 266 -20.76 13.41 -7.69
N LYS A 267 -21.93 13.94 -8.05
CA LYS A 267 -22.04 15.01 -9.06
C LYS A 267 -21.31 16.29 -8.62
N PRO A 268 -21.56 16.84 -7.41
CA PRO A 268 -20.83 18.02 -6.95
C PRO A 268 -19.31 17.87 -7.02
N LEU A 269 -18.76 16.72 -6.57
CA LEU A 269 -17.32 16.53 -6.58
C LEU A 269 -16.76 16.29 -7.99
N THR A 270 -17.50 15.58 -8.86
CA THR A 270 -17.05 15.36 -10.24
C THR A 270 -17.10 16.62 -11.08
N ASP A 271 -18.09 17.49 -10.87
CA ASP A 271 -18.17 18.80 -11.53
C ASP A 271 -16.97 19.69 -11.12
N SER A 272 -16.44 19.51 -9.91
CA SER A 272 -15.24 20.20 -9.41
C SER A 272 -13.91 19.56 -9.82
N GLY A 273 -13.92 18.44 -10.56
CA GLY A 273 -12.71 17.81 -11.11
C GLY A 273 -12.24 16.52 -10.42
N LEU A 274 -13.02 15.97 -9.48
CA LEU A 274 -12.79 14.62 -8.98
C LEU A 274 -13.21 13.61 -10.06
N VAL A 275 -12.43 12.56 -10.26
CA VAL A 275 -12.75 11.47 -11.18
C VAL A 275 -13.08 10.23 -10.36
N ILE A 276 -14.24 9.64 -10.60
CA ILE A 276 -14.57 8.31 -10.07
C ILE A 276 -13.96 7.28 -11.02
N SER A 277 -12.85 6.67 -10.60
CA SER A 277 -12.05 5.77 -11.45
C SER A 277 -12.36 4.29 -11.26
N GLY A 278 -13.06 3.95 -10.17
CA GLY A 278 -13.49 2.58 -9.88
C GLY A 278 -14.83 2.55 -9.17
N LEU A 279 -15.68 1.60 -9.55
CA LEU A 279 -17.02 1.40 -9.00
C LEU A 279 -17.27 -0.07 -8.69
N SER A 280 -18.19 -0.37 -7.77
CA SER A 280 -18.74 -1.72 -7.64
C SER A 280 -19.46 -2.16 -8.94
N PRO A 281 -19.68 -3.47 -9.18
CA PRO A 281 -20.34 -3.95 -10.40
C PRO A 281 -21.75 -3.38 -10.63
N ASP A 282 -22.50 -3.13 -9.55
CA ASP A 282 -23.81 -2.47 -9.58
C ASP A 282 -23.73 -0.93 -9.65
N ARG A 283 -22.52 -0.38 -9.69
CA ARG A 283 -22.18 1.04 -9.75
C ARG A 283 -22.64 1.85 -8.55
N GLN A 284 -23.05 1.20 -7.46
CA GLN A 284 -23.55 1.86 -6.24
C GLN A 284 -22.45 2.33 -5.30
N LEU A 285 -21.29 1.70 -5.30
CA LEU A 285 -20.18 2.03 -4.39
C LEU A 285 -19.01 2.61 -5.18
N VAL A 286 -18.37 3.63 -4.61
CA VAL A 286 -17.16 4.26 -5.15
C VAL A 286 -15.96 3.53 -4.56
N GLU A 287 -15.19 2.87 -5.43
CA GLU A 287 -14.06 2.02 -5.02
C GLU A 287 -12.72 2.71 -5.18
N ALA A 288 -12.64 3.63 -6.14
CA ALA A 288 -11.45 4.40 -6.42
C ALA A 288 -11.79 5.78 -6.99
N ILE A 289 -10.93 6.74 -6.66
CA ILE A 289 -10.99 8.12 -7.13
C ILE A 289 -9.64 8.57 -7.64
N GLU A 290 -9.67 9.60 -8.48
CA GLU A 290 -8.52 10.30 -9.00
C GLU A 290 -8.81 11.81 -9.03
N VAL A 291 -7.76 12.63 -9.08
CA VAL A 291 -7.90 14.06 -9.39
C VAL A 291 -7.48 14.30 -10.84
N ALA A 292 -8.34 14.95 -11.64
CA ALA A 292 -8.12 15.12 -13.07
C ALA A 292 -6.85 15.94 -13.38
N ASP A 293 -6.72 17.14 -12.79
CA ASP A 293 -5.56 18.02 -12.96
C ASP A 293 -4.45 17.72 -11.93
N HIS A 294 -3.95 16.49 -11.95
CA HIS A 294 -2.77 16.11 -11.18
C HIS A 294 -1.89 15.17 -12.02
N SER A 295 -0.60 15.05 -11.74
CA SER A 295 0.24 14.06 -12.43
C SER A 295 -0.16 12.64 -12.04
N TRP A 296 -0.19 12.38 -10.73
CA TRP A 296 -0.59 11.11 -10.15
C TRP A 296 -1.22 11.30 -8.75
N PHE A 297 -2.55 11.28 -8.67
CA PHE A 297 -3.27 11.37 -7.39
C PHE A 297 -4.40 10.34 -7.44
N VAL A 298 -4.26 9.29 -6.63
CA VAL A 298 -5.16 8.13 -6.64
C VAL A 298 -5.57 7.80 -5.20
N GLY A 299 -6.85 7.58 -4.97
CA GLY A 299 -7.38 7.03 -3.73
C GLY A 299 -8.15 5.75 -4.00
N VAL A 300 -7.98 4.73 -3.17
CA VAL A 300 -8.72 3.46 -3.23
C VAL A 300 -9.32 3.10 -1.88
N GLN A 301 -10.54 2.59 -1.88
CA GLN A 301 -11.26 2.22 -0.65
C GLN A 301 -10.83 0.83 -0.15
N TYR A 302 -10.30 0.00 -1.05
CA TYR A 302 -9.71 -1.31 -0.74
C TYR A 302 -8.25 -1.20 -0.29
N HIS A 303 -7.69 -2.36 0.09
CA HIS A 303 -6.33 -2.56 0.56
C HIS A 303 -5.50 -3.37 -0.47
N PRO A 304 -4.92 -2.70 -1.48
CA PRO A 304 -4.11 -3.35 -2.52
C PRO A 304 -2.84 -3.99 -1.95
N GLU A 305 -2.34 -3.51 -0.83
CA GLU A 305 -1.13 -3.98 -0.16
C GLU A 305 -1.23 -5.46 0.23
N PHE A 306 -2.42 -5.94 0.60
CA PHE A 306 -2.65 -7.34 0.98
C PHE A 306 -2.48 -8.32 -0.18
N LYS A 307 -2.54 -7.84 -1.42
CA LYS A 307 -2.39 -8.63 -2.64
C LYS A 307 -1.01 -8.48 -3.31
N SER A 308 -0.16 -7.59 -2.79
CA SER A 308 1.22 -7.47 -3.23
C SER A 308 2.02 -8.71 -2.81
N ARG A 309 2.83 -9.25 -3.72
CA ARG A 309 3.77 -10.33 -3.43
C ARG A 309 5.15 -9.94 -3.95
N PRO A 310 6.24 -10.45 -3.37
CA PRO A 310 7.58 -10.07 -3.83
C PRO A 310 7.79 -10.36 -5.32
N THR A 311 7.39 -11.55 -5.80
CA THR A 311 7.51 -11.95 -7.22
C THR A 311 6.34 -11.48 -8.08
N ARG A 312 5.30 -10.89 -7.47
CA ARG A 312 4.14 -10.33 -8.17
C ARG A 312 3.68 -9.06 -7.46
N PRO A 313 4.45 -7.95 -7.58
CA PRO A 313 4.13 -6.70 -6.92
C PRO A 313 2.78 -6.17 -7.42
N HIS A 314 2.07 -5.46 -6.55
CA HIS A 314 0.74 -4.96 -6.91
C HIS A 314 0.83 -3.83 -7.96
N PRO A 315 0.05 -3.87 -9.06
CA PRO A 315 0.16 -2.90 -10.16
C PRO A 315 0.02 -1.43 -9.73
N LEU A 316 -0.87 -1.16 -8.77
CA LEU A 316 -1.06 0.19 -8.24
C LEU A 316 0.19 0.72 -7.51
N PHE A 317 0.91 -0.13 -6.76
CA PHE A 317 2.15 0.27 -6.09
C PHE A 317 3.29 0.46 -7.09
N ILE A 318 3.36 -0.37 -8.14
CA ILE A 318 4.30 -0.19 -9.25
C ILE A 318 4.09 1.19 -9.90
N ALA A 319 2.85 1.53 -10.22
CA ALA A 319 2.51 2.82 -10.83
C ALA A 319 2.76 4.01 -9.89
N PHE A 320 2.57 3.83 -8.59
CA PHE A 320 2.87 4.85 -7.58
C PHE A 320 4.37 5.14 -7.48
N VAL A 321 5.18 4.09 -7.38
CA VAL A 321 6.65 4.20 -7.31
C VAL A 321 7.22 4.79 -8.60
N GLU A 322 6.65 4.43 -9.76
CA GLU A 322 7.00 5.04 -11.04
C GLU A 322 6.71 6.55 -11.05
N ALA A 323 5.55 6.98 -10.55
CA ALA A 323 5.25 8.40 -10.44
C ALA A 323 6.17 9.14 -9.45
N ALA A 324 6.60 8.46 -8.38
CA ALA A 324 7.56 9.00 -7.42
C ALA A 324 8.96 9.17 -8.05
N LEU A 325 9.41 8.20 -8.87
CA LEU A 325 10.66 8.31 -9.63
C LEU A 325 10.63 9.48 -10.62
N ASP A 326 9.53 9.66 -11.36
CA ASP A 326 9.36 10.80 -12.26
C ASP A 326 9.41 12.14 -11.51
N GLN A 327 8.86 12.18 -10.29
CA GLN A 327 8.91 13.35 -9.43
C GLN A 327 10.33 13.62 -8.93
N HIS A 328 11.04 12.58 -8.50
CA HIS A 328 12.43 12.67 -8.03
C HIS A 328 13.33 13.28 -9.10
N GLN A 329 13.27 12.76 -10.33
CA GLN A 329 14.06 13.26 -11.46
C GLN A 329 13.78 14.74 -11.76
N LYS A 330 12.53 15.18 -11.66
CA LYS A 330 12.16 16.60 -11.84
C LYS A 330 12.80 17.46 -10.76
N GLN A 331 12.76 17.04 -9.51
CA GLN A 331 13.37 17.77 -8.40
C GLN A 331 14.89 17.87 -8.54
N THR A 332 15.57 16.78 -8.89
CA THR A 332 17.03 16.78 -9.11
C THR A 332 17.43 17.68 -10.27
N THR A 333 16.66 17.69 -11.36
CA THR A 333 16.94 18.54 -12.53
C THR A 333 16.80 20.02 -12.21
N ILE A 334 15.83 20.40 -11.38
CA ILE A 334 15.62 21.80 -10.95
C ILE A 334 16.72 22.27 -9.99
N GLN A 335 17.34 21.36 -9.23
CA GLN A 335 18.37 21.68 -8.24
C GLN A 335 19.80 21.66 -8.80
N ALA A 336 20.02 21.18 -10.03
CA ALA A 336 21.32 21.29 -10.68
C ALA A 336 21.59 22.76 -11.04
N PRO A 337 22.69 23.39 -10.57
CA PRO A 337 23.03 24.74 -11.01
C PRO A 337 23.29 24.73 -12.51
N GLU A 338 22.77 25.73 -13.23
CA GLU A 338 23.21 26.02 -14.59
C GLU A 338 24.74 26.17 -14.54
N GLU A 339 25.47 25.20 -15.09
CA GLU A 339 26.88 25.36 -15.35
C GLU A 339 27.03 26.62 -16.19
N VAL A 340 27.56 27.67 -15.56
CA VAL A 340 27.95 28.91 -16.19
C VAL A 340 28.93 28.54 -17.29
N LYS A 341 28.45 28.51 -18.53
CA LYS A 341 29.31 28.53 -19.71
C LYS A 341 29.99 29.90 -19.77
N THR A 342 31.20 29.96 -19.24
CA THR A 342 32.19 31.01 -19.57
C THR A 342 33.52 30.37 -19.86
#